data_AF-A0A2P5P7E4-F1
#
_entry.id   AF-A0A2P5P7E4-F1
#
_cell.length_a   1.000
_cell.length_b   1.000
_cell.length_c   1.000
_cell.angle_alpha   90.00
_cell.angle_beta   90.00
_cell.angle_gamma   90.00
#
_symmetry.space_group_name_H-M   'P 1'
#
loop_
_entity.id
_entity.type
_entity.pdbx_description
1 polymer ?
#
loop_
_entity_poly.entity_id
_entity_poly.type
_entity_poly.pdbx_seq_one_letter_code
_entity_poly.pdbx_strand_id
1 'polypeptide(L)'
;MKNGQELQCYREALDDHKEAKRIISEISKLTAEVSNCLSTEPYRLTISGFGMDMPLKPEFAGKQLVCAPGQWPTEQNLAEAVNRQYKTEKALHKAWAKLSPEEKKQVEPPPASK
;
A
#
# COMPACT_ATOMS: atom_id res chain seq x y z
N MET A 1 17.51 18.17 -30.47
CA MET A 1 17.81 17.28 -29.34
C MET A 1 16.53 16.99 -28.54
N LYS A 2 15.56 16.27 -29.11
CA LYS A 2 14.26 15.99 -28.44
C LYS A 2 14.18 14.59 -27.80
N ASN A 3 14.93 13.63 -28.33
CA ASN A 3 14.83 12.21 -27.96
C ASN A 3 15.20 11.94 -26.48
N GLY A 4 16.28 12.54 -25.96
CA GLY A 4 16.70 12.32 -24.56
C GLY A 4 15.69 12.75 -23.48
N GLN A 5 14.83 13.74 -23.77
CA GLN A 5 13.85 14.25 -22.80
C GLN A 5 12.66 13.29 -22.62
N GLU A 6 12.21 12.64 -23.70
CA GLU A 6 11.03 11.77 -23.65
C GLU A 6 11.32 10.47 -22.89
N LEU A 7 12.53 9.92 -23.07
CA LEU A 7 13.02 8.76 -22.31
C LEU A 7 13.12 9.08 -20.81
N GLN A 8 13.60 10.27 -20.47
CA GLN A 8 13.73 10.70 -19.07
C GLN A 8 12.36 10.88 -18.42
N CYS A 9 11.41 11.53 -19.10
CA CYS A 9 10.02 11.63 -18.62
C CYS A 9 9.36 10.25 -18.42
N TYR A 10 9.67 9.26 -19.26
CA TYR A 10 9.17 7.90 -19.06
C TYR A 10 9.75 7.24 -17.81
N ARG A 11 11.06 7.41 -17.56
CA ARG A 11 11.72 6.87 -16.36
C ARG A 11 11.16 7.48 -15.09
N GLU A 12 10.99 8.80 -15.06
CA GLU A 12 10.38 9.52 -13.94
C GLU A 12 8.94 9.01 -13.67
N ALA A 13 8.12 8.88 -14.72
CA ALA A 13 6.76 8.34 -14.58
C ALA A 13 6.74 6.88 -14.09
N LEU A 14 7.76 6.09 -14.44
CA LEU A 14 7.89 4.70 -14.01
C LEU A 14 8.26 4.60 -12.54
N ASP A 15 9.15 5.47 -12.06
CA ASP A 15 9.52 5.56 -10.66
C ASP A 15 8.35 6.05 -9.80
N ASP A 16 7.59 7.05 -10.26
CA ASP A 16 6.37 7.53 -9.61
C ASP A 16 5.32 6.42 -9.48
N HIS A 17 5.13 5.63 -10.55
CA HIS A 17 4.20 4.50 -10.53
C HIS A 17 4.66 3.39 -9.56
N LYS A 18 5.97 3.09 -9.51
CA LYS A 18 6.53 2.13 -8.54
C LYS A 18 6.33 2.59 -7.11
N GLU A 19 6.55 3.87 -6.82
CA GLU A 19 6.34 4.44 -5.50
C GLU A 19 4.87 4.35 -5.09
N ALA A 20 3.94 4.75 -5.96
CA ALA A 20 2.51 4.66 -5.71
C ALA A 20 2.06 3.22 -5.40
N LYS A 21 2.57 2.24 -6.16
CA LYS A 21 2.30 0.81 -5.92
C LYS A 21 2.88 0.33 -4.58
N ARG A 22 4.06 0.81 -4.19
CA ARG A 22 4.68 0.46 -2.89
C ARG A 22 3.81 0.91 -1.73
N ILE A 23 3.31 2.15 -1.76
CA ILE A 23 2.44 2.71 -0.71
C ILE A 23 1.17 1.88 -0.53
N ILE A 24 0.51 1.50 -1.63
CA ILE A 24 -0.71 0.68 -1.57
C ILE A 24 -0.40 -0.72 -1.02
N SER A 25 0.74 -1.31 -1.40
CA SER A 25 1.17 -2.60 -0.86
C SER A 25 1.45 -2.55 0.64
N GLU A 26 2.05 -1.47 1.14
CA GLU A 26 2.32 -1.27 2.57
C GLU A 26 1.00 -1.16 3.36
N ILE A 27 0.03 -0.39 2.84
CA ILE A 27 -1.30 -0.28 3.44
C ILE A 27 -2.01 -1.65 3.45
N SER A 28 -2.01 -2.35 2.32
CA SER A 28 -2.64 -3.68 2.21
C SER A 28 -2.02 -4.69 3.17
N LYS A 29 -0.69 -4.67 3.34
CA LYS A 29 0.02 -5.53 4.29
C LYS A 29 -0.39 -5.23 5.73
N LEU A 30 -0.43 -3.96 6.12
CA LEU A 30 -0.88 -3.55 7.45
C LEU A 30 -2.31 -4.02 7.73
N THR A 31 -3.23 -3.81 6.78
CA THR A 31 -4.62 -4.27 6.92
C THR A 31 -4.72 -5.78 7.04
N ALA A 32 -3.93 -6.53 6.27
CA ALA A 32 -3.89 -7.99 6.32
C ALA A 32 -3.33 -8.50 7.66
N GLU A 33 -2.27 -7.89 8.20
CA GLU A 33 -1.72 -8.22 9.51
C GLU A 33 -2.74 -8.01 10.62
N VAL A 34 -3.45 -6.88 10.61
CA VAL A 34 -4.54 -6.63 11.58
C VAL A 34 -5.68 -7.63 11.42
N SER A 35 -6.11 -7.92 10.19
CA SER A 35 -7.16 -8.92 9.93
C SER A 35 -6.75 -10.33 10.36
N ASN A 36 -5.49 -10.69 10.19
CA ASN A 36 -4.95 -11.98 10.63
C ASN A 36 -4.93 -12.07 12.15
N CYS A 37 -4.47 -11.03 12.84
CA CYS A 37 -4.61 -10.94 14.29
C CYS A 37 -6.08 -11.12 14.71
N LEU A 38 -7.00 -10.38 14.08
CA LEU A 38 -8.45 -10.44 14.34
C LEU A 38 -9.10 -11.81 14.14
N SER A 39 -8.54 -12.64 13.27
CA SER A 39 -9.12 -13.93 12.88
C SER A 39 -8.42 -15.16 13.46
N THR A 40 -7.12 -15.06 13.79
CA THR A 40 -6.31 -16.20 14.26
C THR A 40 -6.15 -16.25 15.78
N GLU A 41 -6.31 -15.13 16.48
CA GLU A 41 -6.26 -15.11 17.95
C GLU A 41 -7.69 -15.16 18.52
N PRO A 42 -8.01 -16.09 19.43
CA PRO A 42 -9.30 -16.07 20.11
C PRO A 42 -9.35 -14.84 21.01
N TYR A 43 -10.00 -13.77 20.53
CA TYR A 43 -10.30 -12.58 21.33
C TYR A 43 -11.21 -13.01 22.47
N ARG A 44 -10.62 -13.25 23.64
CA ARG A 44 -11.38 -13.46 24.85
C ARG A 44 -11.88 -12.10 25.30
N LEU A 45 -13.17 -11.84 25.09
CA LEU A 45 -13.84 -10.66 25.59
C LEU A 45 -13.77 -10.66 27.13
N THR A 46 -12.81 -9.91 27.69
CA THR A 46 -12.69 -9.73 29.14
C THR A 46 -13.58 -8.57 29.57
N ILE A 47 -14.76 -8.88 30.11
CA ILE A 47 -15.60 -7.92 30.81
C ILE A 47 -15.14 -7.91 32.27
N SER A 48 -14.43 -6.87 32.69
CA SER A 48 -14.15 -6.64 34.11
C SER A 48 -15.39 -6.01 34.76
N GLY A 49 -16.18 -6.82 35.46
CA GLY A 49 -17.14 -6.36 36.46
C GLY A 49 -16.51 -6.43 37.85
N PHE A 50 -16.84 -5.47 38.73
CA PHE A 50 -16.49 -5.55 40.15
C PHE A 50 -17.02 -6.89 40.73
N GLY A 51 -16.12 -7.79 41.15
CA GLY A 51 -16.46 -9.07 41.78
C GLY A 51 -16.09 -10.34 41.02
N MET A 52 -15.43 -10.27 39.87
CA MET A 52 -14.92 -11.45 39.15
C MET A 52 -13.39 -11.58 39.31
N ASP A 53 -12.96 -12.14 40.44
CA ASP A 53 -11.58 -12.61 40.63
C ASP A 53 -11.35 -13.89 39.81
N MET A 54 -11.17 -13.74 38.49
CA MET A 54 -10.55 -14.79 37.69
C MET A 54 -9.08 -14.43 37.48
N PRO A 55 -8.11 -15.24 37.97
CA PRO A 55 -6.71 -15.01 37.68
C PRO A 55 -6.50 -15.19 36.17
N LEU A 56 -6.28 -14.08 35.47
CA LEU A 56 -5.89 -14.10 34.07
C LEU A 56 -4.58 -14.90 33.97
N LYS A 57 -4.59 -15.97 33.17
CA LYS A 57 -3.34 -16.69 32.85
C LYS A 57 -2.37 -15.68 32.22
N PRO A 58 -1.17 -15.48 32.79
CA PRO A 58 -0.25 -14.42 32.35
C PRO A 58 0.20 -14.56 30.90
N GLU A 59 0.07 -15.77 30.34
CA GLU A 59 0.35 -16.09 28.93
C GLU A 59 -0.51 -15.31 27.93
N PHE A 60 -1.69 -14.82 28.33
CA PHE A 60 -2.59 -14.02 27.49
C PHE A 60 -2.45 -12.50 27.70
N ALA A 61 -1.61 -12.06 28.64
CA ALA A 61 -1.35 -10.64 28.91
C ALA A 61 -0.40 -10.00 27.87
N GLY A 62 0.03 -10.76 26.86
CA GLY A 62 1.12 -10.39 25.98
C GLY A 62 0.68 -10.06 24.57
N LYS A 63 0.01 -8.91 24.39
CA LYS A 63 0.12 -7.97 23.26
C LYS A 63 -1.19 -7.22 23.12
N GLN A 64 -1.22 -6.03 23.67
CA GLN A 64 -2.24 -5.06 23.33
C GLN A 64 -2.04 -4.73 21.84
N LEU A 65 -2.95 -5.17 20.96
CA LEU A 65 -3.02 -4.73 19.56
C LEU A 65 -3.55 -3.29 19.54
N VAL A 66 -2.76 -2.36 20.08
CA VAL A 66 -3.04 -0.93 19.94
C VAL A 66 -2.36 -0.50 18.66
N CYS A 67 -3.04 -0.68 17.52
CA CYS A 67 -2.71 0.18 16.38
C CYS A 67 -3.07 1.60 16.82
N ALA A 68 -2.06 2.45 17.03
CA ALA A 68 -2.31 3.81 17.48
C ALA A 68 -3.22 4.53 16.45
N PRO A 69 -4.14 5.41 16.87
CA PRO A 69 -5.07 6.08 15.94
C PRO A 69 -4.39 6.82 14.77
N GLY A 70 -3.13 7.23 14.94
CA GLY A 70 -2.32 7.87 13.88
C GLY A 70 -1.54 6.91 12.98
N GLN A 71 -1.54 5.59 13.26
CA GLN A 71 -0.90 4.57 12.42
C GLN A 71 -1.87 3.95 11.42
N TRP A 72 -3.18 4.12 11.63
CA TRP A 72 -4.18 3.64 10.69
C TRP A 72 -4.26 4.57 9.48
N PRO A 73 -4.13 4.04 8.24
CA PRO A 73 -4.41 4.82 7.05
C PRO A 73 -5.89 5.22 7.07
N THR A 74 -6.16 6.51 6.91
CA THR A 74 -7.52 7.02 6.79
C THR A 74 -8.11 6.62 5.44
N GLU A 75 -9.44 6.64 5.33
CA GLU A 75 -10.14 6.46 4.05
C GLU A 75 -9.64 7.46 2.98
N GLN A 76 -9.33 8.69 3.40
CA GLN A 76 -8.77 9.71 2.52
C GLN A 76 -7.37 9.30 2.01
N ASN A 77 -6.49 8.82 2.89
CA ASN A 77 -5.14 8.37 2.49
C ASN A 77 -5.21 7.21 1.49
N LEU A 78 -6.16 6.28 1.68
CA LEU A 78 -6.42 5.18 0.77
C LEU A 78 -6.90 5.68 -0.60
N ALA A 79 -7.91 6.55 -0.61
CA ALA A 79 -8.46 7.12 -1.84
C ALA A 79 -7.40 7.92 -2.62
N GLU A 80 -6.57 8.70 -1.92
CA GLU A 80 -5.48 9.46 -2.51
C GLU A 80 -4.39 8.55 -3.08
N ALA A 81 -4.00 7.49 -2.37
CA ALA A 81 -3.01 6.53 -2.84
C ALA A 81 -3.48 5.81 -4.12
N VAL A 82 -4.73 5.33 -4.14
CA VAL A 82 -5.32 4.66 -5.32
C VAL A 82 -5.44 5.63 -6.50
N ASN A 83 -5.89 6.85 -6.25
CA ASN A 83 -5.99 7.88 -7.30
C ASN A 83 -4.60 8.26 -7.84
N ARG A 84 -3.59 8.37 -6.97
CA ARG A 84 -2.19 8.60 -7.38
C ARG A 84 -1.68 7.45 -8.25
N GLN A 85 -1.91 6.20 -7.86
CA GLN A 85 -1.54 5.04 -8.67
C GLN A 85 -2.18 5.12 -10.06
N TYR A 86 -3.50 5.35 -10.15
CA TYR A 86 -4.22 5.44 -11.42
C TYR A 86 -3.71 6.59 -12.32
N LYS A 87 -3.44 7.76 -11.74
CA LYS A 87 -2.89 8.91 -12.48
C LYS A 87 -1.49 8.61 -13.01
N THR A 88 -0.62 8.01 -12.20
CA THR A 88 0.75 7.65 -12.60
C THR A 88 0.76 6.56 -13.67
N GLU A 89 -0.13 5.57 -13.60
CA GLU A 89 -0.31 4.55 -14.64
C GLU A 89 -0.72 5.18 -15.97
N LYS A 90 -1.72 6.06 -15.97
CA LYS A 90 -2.11 6.82 -17.18
C LYS A 90 -0.97 7.66 -17.74
N ALA A 91 -0.21 8.33 -16.88
CA ALA A 91 0.93 9.13 -17.28
C ALA A 91 2.02 8.26 -17.91
N LEU A 92 2.30 7.09 -17.34
CA LEU A 92 3.25 6.11 -17.85
C LEU A 92 2.86 5.59 -19.24
N HIS A 93 1.59 5.21 -19.43
CA HIS A 93 1.10 4.80 -20.76
C HIS A 93 1.18 5.93 -21.79
N LYS A 94 0.86 7.17 -21.39
CA LYS A 94 0.98 8.34 -22.26
C LYS A 94 2.44 8.65 -22.62
N ALA A 95 3.36 8.51 -21.66
CA ALA A 95 4.80 8.68 -21.89
C ALA A 95 5.33 7.57 -22.83
N TRP A 96 4.95 6.32 -22.60
CA TRP A 96 5.29 5.20 -23.48
C TRP A 96 4.80 5.39 -24.91
N ALA A 97 3.58 5.90 -25.09
CA ALA A 97 3.03 6.17 -26.43
C ALA A 97 3.85 7.19 -27.22
N LYS A 98 4.49 8.15 -26.54
CA LYS A 98 5.33 9.19 -27.17
C LYS A 98 6.73 8.69 -27.53
N LEU A 99 7.24 7.66 -26.85
CA LEU A 99 8.57 7.12 -27.12
C LEU A 99 8.69 6.61 -28.56
N SER A 100 9.83 6.93 -29.17
CA SER A 100 10.20 6.42 -30.48
C SER A 100 10.46 4.89 -30.44
N PRO A 101 10.41 4.19 -31.59
CA PRO A 101 10.63 2.75 -31.64
C PRO A 101 12.01 2.30 -31.14
N GLU A 102 13.03 3.16 -31.24
CA GLU A 102 14.38 2.87 -30.76
C GLU A 102 14.49 3.02 -29.24
N GLU A 103 13.75 3.96 -28.65
CA GLU A 103 13.72 4.17 -27.20
C GLU A 103 12.92 3.09 -26.49
N LYS A 104 11.84 2.59 -27.11
CA LYS A 104 11.08 1.45 -26.60
C LYS A 104 11.90 0.17 -26.47
N LYS A 105 13.00 0.03 -27.22
CA LYS A 105 13.94 -1.10 -27.07
C LYS A 105 14.84 -0.97 -25.84
N GLN A 106 14.94 0.23 -25.25
CA GLN A 106 15.83 0.52 -24.12
C GLN A 106 15.14 0.47 -22.75
N VAL A 107 13.82 0.33 -22.73
CA VAL A 107 13.01 0.37 -21.50
C VAL A 107 11.94 -0.71 -21.52
N GLU A 108 11.62 -1.25 -20.34
CA GLU A 108 10.56 -2.23 -20.19
C GLU A 108 9.19 -1.59 -20.49
N PRO A 109 8.28 -2.33 -21.14
CA PRO A 109 6.93 -1.84 -21.41
C PRO A 109 6.15 -1.62 -20.11
N PRO A 110 5.21 -0.65 -20.09
CA PRO A 110 4.34 -0.45 -18.95
C PRO A 110 3.51 -1.71 -18.67
N PRO A 111 3.17 -1.98 -17.40
CA PRO A 111 2.32 -3.11 -17.05
C PRO A 111 0.98 -3.03 -17.81
N ALA A 112 0.48 -4.17 -18.27
CA ALA A 112 -0.83 -4.21 -18.91
C ALA A 112 -1.91 -3.82 -17.89
N SER A 113 -2.67 -2.75 -18.17
CA SER A 113 -3.90 -2.47 -17.42
C SER A 113 -4.82 -3.68 -17.54
N LYS A 114 -5.05 -4.37 -16.43
CA LYS A 114 -6.02 -5.47 -16.31
C LYS A 114 -7.37 -4.92 -15.88
#